data_AF-A0A0Q6UEQ0-F1
#
_entry.id   AF-A0A0Q6UEQ0-F1
#
_cell.length_a   1.000
_cell.length_b   1.000
_cell.length_c   1.000
_cell.angle_alpha   90.00
_cell.angle_beta   90.00
_cell.angle_gamma   90.00
#
_symmetry.space_group_name_H-M   'P 1'
#
loop_
_entity.id
_entity.type
_entity.pdbx_description
1 polymer ?
#
loop_
_entity_poly.entity_id
_entity_poly.type
_entity_poly.pdbx_seq_one_letter_code
_entity_poly.pdbx_strand_id
1 'polypeptide(L)'
;MTRDSDFKQVVRARMAETGESYTVARAAVQASATPREAAYDAARAEQERLVGRLFVDGRIERVPAKRKVRAAVLLEVVSRFEPGREYAEREVNEVLLGVHEDFAYLRRELVNYHYLQREHGRYRTAGRAPVRSAVEQQEIPAWEAHWLPAFLAGRGQGRVGS
;
A
#
# COMPACT_ATOMS: atom_id res chain seq x y z
N MET A 1 -7.95 2.80 -11.07
CA MET A 1 -8.03 2.55 -12.52
C MET A 1 -7.49 3.72 -13.38
N THR A 2 -6.96 4.79 -12.78
CA THR A 2 -6.82 6.10 -13.44
C THR A 2 -5.40 6.46 -13.90
N ARG A 3 -4.34 5.90 -13.31
CA ARG A 3 -2.95 6.41 -13.48
C ARG A 3 -2.25 5.96 -14.77
N ASP A 4 -2.55 4.76 -15.29
CA ASP A 4 -2.04 4.34 -16.61
C ASP A 4 -2.66 5.17 -17.74
N SER A 5 -3.91 5.61 -17.53
CA SER A 5 -4.59 6.56 -18.41
C SER A 5 -3.96 7.94 -18.34
N ASP A 6 -3.61 8.41 -17.13
CA ASP A 6 -2.94 9.69 -16.91
C ASP A 6 -1.54 9.70 -17.54
N PHE A 7 -0.78 8.62 -17.37
CA PHE A 7 0.54 8.48 -17.99
C PHE A 7 0.46 8.52 -19.52
N LYS A 8 -0.49 7.79 -20.12
CA LYS A 8 -0.73 7.85 -21.57
C LYS A 8 -1.16 9.23 -22.03
N GLN A 9 -1.93 9.97 -21.23
CA GLN A 9 -2.31 11.35 -21.52
C GLN A 9 -1.08 12.28 -21.50
N VAL A 10 -0.20 12.16 -20.51
CA VAL A 10 1.03 12.95 -20.42
C VAL A 10 1.95 12.66 -21.61
N VAL A 11 2.15 11.38 -21.97
CA VAL A 11 2.95 11.02 -23.14
C VAL A 11 2.32 11.57 -24.43
N ARG A 12 0.99 11.48 -24.60
CA ARG A 12 0.29 12.04 -25.76
C ARG A 12 0.36 13.56 -25.84
N ALA A 13 0.23 14.27 -24.71
CA ALA A 13 0.36 15.71 -24.64
C ALA A 13 1.76 16.14 -25.08
N ARG A 14 2.80 15.46 -24.59
CA ARG A 14 4.18 15.70 -25.03
C ARG A 14 4.36 15.44 -26.52
N MET A 15 3.87 14.31 -27.04
CA MET A 15 3.94 14.03 -28.49
C MET A 15 3.31 15.14 -29.33
N ALA A 16 2.18 15.71 -28.87
CA ALA A 16 1.50 16.81 -29.56
C ALA A 16 2.29 18.13 -29.49
N GLU A 17 3.00 18.37 -28.39
CA GLU A 17 3.82 19.58 -28.18
C GLU A 17 5.16 19.51 -28.92
N THR A 18 5.85 18.38 -28.88
CA THR A 18 7.23 18.23 -29.36
C THR A 18 7.33 17.60 -30.75
N GLY A 19 6.27 16.95 -31.24
CA GLY A 19 6.28 16.14 -32.46
C GLY A 19 7.11 14.84 -32.34
N GLU A 20 7.56 14.49 -31.13
CA GLU A 20 8.35 13.29 -30.87
C GLU A 20 7.52 12.00 -31.07
N SER A 21 8.19 10.92 -31.49
CA SER A 21 7.55 9.59 -31.50
C SER A 21 7.17 9.15 -30.09
N TYR A 22 6.19 8.24 -29.98
CA TYR A 22 5.73 7.70 -28.69
C TYR A 22 6.88 7.15 -27.82
N THR A 23 7.85 6.45 -28.43
CA THR A 23 8.99 5.90 -27.70
C THR A 23 9.87 6.99 -27.10
N VAL A 24 10.13 8.07 -27.84
CA VAL A 24 10.95 9.21 -27.40
C VAL A 24 10.21 10.02 -26.34
N ALA A 25 8.94 10.36 -26.58
CA ALA A 25 8.12 11.09 -25.62
C ALA A 25 7.95 10.31 -24.31
N ARG A 26 7.74 8.99 -24.37
CA ARG A 26 7.66 8.11 -23.19
C ARG A 26 8.98 8.10 -22.41
N ALA A 27 10.12 7.96 -23.10
CA ALA A 27 11.43 7.95 -22.48
C ALA A 27 11.73 9.29 -21.78
N ALA A 28 11.35 10.41 -22.41
CA ALA A 28 11.54 11.74 -21.83
C ALA A 28 10.64 11.99 -20.61
N VAL A 29 9.37 11.54 -20.64
CA VAL A 29 8.48 11.60 -19.47
C VAL A 29 9.02 10.76 -18.31
N GLN A 30 9.55 9.57 -18.59
CA GLN A 30 10.22 8.75 -17.59
C GLN A 30 11.52 9.39 -17.06
N ALA A 31 12.30 10.05 -17.93
CA ALA A 31 13.53 10.72 -17.56
C ALA A 31 13.30 12.04 -16.78
N SER A 32 12.13 12.68 -16.96
CA SER A 32 11.75 13.88 -16.22
C SER A 32 11.28 13.61 -14.79
N ALA A 33 11.07 12.36 -14.41
CA ALA A 33 10.70 12.00 -13.04
C ALA A 33 11.86 12.27 -12.08
N THR A 34 11.56 12.87 -10.92
CA THR A 34 12.56 13.00 -9.86
C THR A 34 12.93 11.60 -9.34
N PRO A 35 14.16 11.40 -8.80
CA PRO A 35 14.55 10.11 -8.22
C PRO A 35 13.57 9.60 -7.16
N ARG A 36 12.92 10.52 -6.43
CA ARG A 36 11.90 10.21 -5.42
C ARG A 36 10.62 9.63 -6.03
N GLU A 37 10.15 10.20 -7.13
CA GLU A 37 8.94 9.73 -7.82
C GLU A 37 9.18 8.36 -8.46
N ALA A 38 10.34 8.17 -9.10
CA ALA A 38 10.72 6.88 -9.66
C ALA A 38 10.79 5.77 -8.57
N ALA A 39 11.33 6.08 -7.39
CA ALA A 39 11.36 5.14 -6.26
C ALA A 39 9.95 4.80 -5.75
N TYR A 40 9.06 5.80 -5.65
CA TYR A 40 7.67 5.59 -5.27
C TYR A 40 6.93 4.69 -6.27
N ASP A 41 7.08 4.95 -7.56
CA ASP A 41 6.41 4.17 -8.61
C ASP A 41 6.94 2.73 -8.68
N ALA A 42 8.25 2.53 -8.50
CA ALA A 42 8.84 1.20 -8.42
C ALA A 42 8.32 0.42 -7.19
N ALA A 43 8.25 1.07 -6.03
CA ALA A 43 7.72 0.47 -4.80
C ALA A 43 6.23 0.11 -4.93
N ARG A 44 5.45 0.96 -5.58
CA ARG A 44 4.03 0.69 -5.89
C ARG A 44 3.88 -0.50 -6.83
N ALA A 45 4.65 -0.54 -7.91
CA ALA A 45 4.60 -1.65 -8.87
C ALA A 45 5.01 -2.98 -8.20
N GLU A 46 6.00 -2.95 -7.30
CA GLU A 46 6.35 -4.11 -6.46
C GLU A 46 5.14 -4.56 -5.62
N GLN A 47 4.50 -3.63 -4.89
CA GLN A 47 3.32 -3.93 -4.08
C GLN A 47 2.20 -4.56 -4.91
N GLU A 48 1.81 -3.92 -6.01
CA GLU A 48 0.76 -4.41 -6.91
C GLU A 48 1.06 -5.83 -7.43
N ARG A 49 2.34 -6.12 -7.73
CA ARG A 49 2.75 -7.44 -8.18
C ARG A 49 2.73 -8.49 -7.05
N LEU A 50 2.99 -8.09 -5.81
CA LEU A 50 2.94 -8.96 -4.63
C LEU A 50 1.50 -9.31 -4.23
N VAL A 51 0.58 -8.34 -4.28
CA VAL A 51 -0.81 -8.53 -3.78
C VAL A 51 -1.84 -8.80 -4.88
N GLY A 52 -1.59 -8.39 -6.12
CA GLY A 52 -2.62 -8.32 -7.17
C GLY A 52 -3.26 -9.65 -7.57
N ARG A 53 -2.60 -10.79 -7.33
CA ARG A 53 -3.15 -12.13 -7.56
C ARG A 53 -3.71 -12.80 -6.31
N LEU A 54 -3.50 -12.19 -5.14
CA LEU A 54 -3.90 -12.76 -3.85
C LEU A 54 -5.29 -12.29 -3.45
N PHE A 55 -5.66 -11.06 -3.81
CA PHE A 55 -6.95 -10.48 -3.50
C PHE A 55 -7.95 -10.73 -4.64
N VAL A 56 -9.08 -11.34 -4.30
CA VAL A 56 -10.28 -11.49 -5.14
C VAL A 56 -11.43 -10.85 -4.38
N ASP A 57 -12.07 -9.83 -4.94
CA ASP A 57 -13.15 -9.07 -4.30
C ASP A 57 -12.81 -8.56 -2.89
N GLY A 58 -11.56 -8.15 -2.69
CA GLY A 58 -11.07 -7.66 -1.40
C GLY A 58 -10.77 -8.76 -0.37
N ARG A 59 -10.89 -10.04 -0.74
CA ARG A 59 -10.58 -11.19 0.13
C ARG A 59 -9.33 -11.93 -0.33
N ILE A 60 -8.62 -12.53 0.60
CA ILE A 60 -7.55 -13.50 0.27
C ILE A 60 -8.05 -14.91 0.57
N GLU A 61 -7.61 -15.90 -0.21
CA GLU A 61 -7.93 -17.31 0.05
C GLU A 61 -7.08 -17.87 1.20
N ARG A 62 -5.82 -17.43 1.29
CA ARG A 62 -4.86 -17.88 2.31
C ARG A 62 -3.88 -16.79 2.66
N VAL A 63 -3.42 -16.78 3.91
CA VAL A 63 -2.33 -15.90 4.33
C VAL A 63 -0.99 -16.41 3.74
N PRO A 64 -0.22 -15.58 3.04
CA PRO A 64 1.08 -15.98 2.50
C PRO A 64 2.10 -16.38 3.57
N ALA A 65 2.81 -17.49 3.34
CA ALA A 65 3.90 -17.94 4.21
C ALA A 65 5.16 -17.06 4.10
N LYS A 66 5.46 -16.55 2.90
CA LYS A 66 6.61 -15.67 2.64
C LYS A 66 6.42 -14.33 3.33
N ARG A 67 7.36 -13.95 4.21
CA ARG A 67 7.29 -12.74 5.04
C ARG A 67 7.07 -11.45 4.23
N LYS A 68 7.82 -11.26 3.13
CA LYS A 68 7.67 -10.09 2.25
C LYS A 68 6.29 -9.97 1.60
N VAL A 69 5.73 -11.10 1.17
CA VAL A 69 4.37 -11.14 0.58
C VAL A 69 3.32 -10.91 1.67
N ARG A 70 3.51 -11.48 2.87
CA ARG A 70 2.62 -11.24 4.01
C ARG A 70 2.64 -9.78 4.43
N ALA A 71 3.79 -9.14 4.54
CA ALA A 71 3.92 -7.71 4.83
C ALA A 71 3.16 -6.86 3.79
N ALA A 72 3.30 -7.19 2.49
CA ALA A 72 2.54 -6.53 1.43
C ALA A 72 1.02 -6.68 1.61
N VAL A 73 0.54 -7.89 1.94
CA VAL A 73 -0.88 -8.12 2.27
C VAL A 73 -1.31 -7.29 3.47
N LEU A 74 -0.51 -7.24 4.54
CA LEU A 74 -0.83 -6.49 5.75
C LEU A 74 -0.90 -4.97 5.50
N LEU A 75 -0.08 -4.44 4.59
CA LEU A 75 -0.18 -3.04 4.15
C LEU A 75 -1.49 -2.77 3.40
N GLU A 76 -1.96 -3.71 2.57
CA GLU A 76 -3.28 -3.60 1.94
C GLU A 76 -4.39 -3.67 3.00
N VAL A 77 -4.25 -4.53 4.00
CA VAL A 77 -5.23 -4.67 5.08
C VAL A 77 -5.29 -3.43 5.96
N VAL A 78 -4.15 -2.83 6.34
CA VAL A 78 -4.16 -1.63 7.20
C VAL A 78 -4.82 -0.44 6.51
N SER A 79 -4.83 -0.38 5.17
CA SER A 79 -5.50 0.68 4.42
C SER A 79 -7.02 0.75 4.66
N ARG A 80 -7.63 -0.35 5.13
CA ARG A 80 -9.06 -0.42 5.49
C ARG A 80 -9.39 0.25 6.82
N PHE A 81 -8.37 0.62 7.60
CA PHE A 81 -8.54 1.34 8.86
C PHE A 81 -8.35 2.83 8.63
N GLU A 82 -9.10 3.62 9.38
CA GLU A 82 -8.94 5.07 9.43
C GLU A 82 -7.80 5.46 10.40
N PRO A 83 -6.80 6.23 9.93
CA PRO A 83 -5.70 6.69 10.78
C PRO A 83 -6.18 7.54 11.96
N GLY A 84 -5.65 7.25 13.16
CA GLY A 84 -5.96 8.02 14.37
C GLY A 84 -7.31 7.70 15.02
N ARG A 85 -8.17 6.91 14.37
CA ARG A 85 -9.39 6.37 14.99
C ARG A 85 -9.06 5.19 15.91
N GLU A 86 -9.76 5.13 17.03
CA GLU A 86 -9.77 3.97 17.91
C GLU A 86 -10.91 3.01 17.55
N TYR A 87 -10.59 1.72 17.60
CA TYR A 87 -11.49 0.62 17.30
C TYR A 87 -11.57 -0.31 18.51
N ALA A 88 -12.77 -0.75 18.86
CA ALA A 88 -12.93 -1.91 19.72
C ALA A 88 -12.48 -3.18 18.98
N GLU A 89 -12.12 -4.20 19.74
CA GLU A 89 -11.74 -5.50 19.18
C GLU A 89 -12.79 -6.07 18.20
N ARG A 90 -14.07 -5.88 18.47
CA ARG A 90 -15.16 -6.33 17.59
C ARG A 90 -15.14 -5.62 16.23
N GLU A 91 -14.95 -4.31 16.21
CA GLU A 91 -14.88 -3.54 14.97
C GLU A 91 -13.66 -3.95 14.13
N VAL A 92 -12.52 -4.21 14.78
CA VAL A 92 -11.34 -4.76 14.09
C VAL A 92 -11.65 -6.12 13.48
N ASN A 93 -12.30 -7.00 14.25
CA ASN A 93 -12.66 -8.33 13.75
C ASN A 93 -13.60 -8.26 12.55
N GLU A 94 -14.57 -7.34 12.55
CA GLU A 94 -15.49 -7.12 11.42
C GLU A 94 -14.76 -6.67 10.15
N VAL A 95 -13.84 -5.70 10.27
CA VAL A 95 -13.01 -5.26 9.14
C VAL A 95 -12.17 -6.41 8.58
N LEU A 96 -11.57 -7.21 9.46
CA LEU A 96 -10.69 -8.31 9.07
C LEU A 96 -11.44 -9.53 8.54
N LEU A 97 -12.67 -9.79 9.02
CA LEU A 97 -13.53 -10.84 8.50
C LEU A 97 -13.91 -10.58 7.03
N GLY A 98 -13.98 -9.30 6.65
CA GLY A 98 -14.08 -8.87 5.25
C GLY A 98 -12.89 -9.27 4.38
N VAL A 99 -11.76 -9.67 4.97
CA VAL A 99 -10.52 -10.06 4.28
C VAL A 99 -10.30 -11.57 4.27
N HIS A 100 -10.41 -12.20 5.43
CA HIS A 100 -10.09 -13.62 5.62
C HIS A 100 -10.80 -14.16 6.86
N GLU A 101 -11.14 -15.45 6.87
CA GLU A 101 -11.82 -16.11 8.01
C GLU A 101 -10.94 -16.19 9.26
N ASP A 102 -9.63 -16.35 9.09
CA ASP A 102 -8.65 -16.24 10.17
C ASP A 102 -8.31 -14.77 10.48
N PHE A 103 -9.33 -14.02 10.88
CA PHE A 103 -9.20 -12.62 11.28
C PHE A 103 -8.34 -12.45 12.54
N ALA A 104 -8.30 -13.47 13.41
CA ALA A 104 -7.48 -13.47 14.62
C ALA A 104 -5.99 -13.49 14.28
N TYR A 105 -5.58 -14.30 13.31
CA TYR A 105 -4.21 -14.29 12.78
C TYR A 105 -3.86 -12.94 12.18
N LEU A 106 -4.71 -12.38 11.30
CA LEU A 106 -4.45 -11.08 10.69
C LEU A 106 -4.32 -9.96 11.74
N ARG A 107 -5.19 -9.95 12.75
CA ARG A 107 -5.15 -8.98 13.85
C ARG A 107 -3.84 -9.07 14.61
N ARG A 108 -3.38 -10.29 14.92
CA ARG A 108 -2.09 -10.52 15.59
C ARG A 108 -0.92 -10.04 14.72
N GLU A 109 -0.92 -10.38 13.43
CA GLU A 109 0.16 -9.97 12.53
C GLU A 109 0.20 -8.44 12.32
N LEU A 110 -0.94 -7.77 12.22
CA LEU A 110 -0.98 -6.31 12.14
C LEU A 110 -0.34 -5.64 13.36
N VAL A 111 -0.48 -6.24 14.54
CA VAL A 111 0.20 -5.78 15.76
C VAL A 111 1.69 -6.15 15.75
N ASN A 112 2.04 -7.38 15.36
CA ASN A 112 3.43 -7.84 15.27
C ASN A 112 4.26 -7.00 14.29
N TYR A 113 3.67 -6.60 13.17
CA TYR A 113 4.30 -5.72 12.18
C TYR A 113 4.23 -4.23 12.57
N HIS A 114 3.65 -3.89 13.72
CA HIS A 114 3.49 -2.52 14.22
C HIS A 114 2.67 -1.60 13.31
N TYR A 115 1.69 -2.16 12.59
CA TYR A 115 0.72 -1.38 11.80
C TYR A 115 -0.49 -1.00 12.64
N LEU A 116 -0.88 -1.87 13.56
CA LEU A 116 -1.84 -1.57 14.62
C LEU A 116 -1.13 -1.59 15.99
N GLN A 117 -1.62 -0.74 16.89
CA GLN A 117 -1.31 -0.78 18.31
C GLN A 117 -2.53 -1.30 19.06
N ARG A 118 -2.29 -2.04 20.14
CA ARG A 118 -3.34 -2.54 21.04
C ARG A 118 -3.07 -2.03 22.45
N GLU A 119 -4.06 -1.39 23.05
CA GLU A 119 -4.00 -0.89 24.43
C GLU A 119 -5.36 -1.10 25.10
N HIS A 120 -5.43 -1.78 26.25
CA HIS A 120 -6.68 -2.04 26.98
C HIS A 120 -7.84 -2.61 26.14
N GLY A 121 -7.54 -3.48 25.16
CA GLY A 121 -8.56 -4.07 24.27
C GLY A 121 -9.06 -3.13 23.15
N ARG A 122 -8.47 -1.93 23.05
CA ARG A 122 -8.67 -0.97 21.97
C ARG A 122 -7.53 -1.07 20.98
N TYR A 123 -7.84 -0.81 19.73
CA TYR A 123 -6.91 -0.86 18.61
C TYR A 123 -6.88 0.49 17.91
N ARG A 124 -5.72 0.86 17.39
CA ARG A 124 -5.57 2.04 16.52
C ARG A 124 -4.42 1.81 15.55
N THR A 125 -4.42 2.51 14.43
CA THR A 125 -3.23 2.57 13.55
C THR A 125 -2.04 3.13 14.33
N ALA A 126 -0.83 2.67 14.01
CA ALA A 126 0.38 3.22 14.61
C ALA A 126 0.50 4.73 14.34
N GLY A 127 1.03 5.50 15.32
CA GLY A 127 1.22 6.94 15.14
C GLY A 127 2.32 7.31 14.13
N ARG A 128 3.19 6.35 13.78
CA ARG A 128 4.25 6.49 12.78
C ARG A 128 4.62 5.12 12.21
N ALA A 129 5.23 5.12 11.03
CA ALA A 129 5.77 3.90 10.45
C ALA A 129 6.88 3.33 11.34
N PRO A 130 6.98 1.99 11.48
CA PRO A 130 8.01 1.35 12.27
C PRO A 130 9.41 1.55 11.67
N VAL A 131 10.42 1.66 12.53
CA VAL A 131 11.82 1.66 12.12
C VAL A 131 12.26 0.20 11.98
N ARG A 132 12.68 -0.18 10.76
CA ARG A 132 13.13 -1.54 10.45
C ARG A 132 14.65 -1.62 10.48
N SER A 133 15.19 -2.67 11.11
CA SER A 133 16.59 -3.04 10.99
C SER A 133 16.94 -3.46 9.55
N ALA A 134 18.23 -3.47 9.21
CA ALA A 134 18.68 -3.87 7.87
C ALA A 134 18.27 -5.31 7.49
N VAL A 135 18.17 -6.21 8.48
CA VAL A 135 17.72 -7.59 8.27
C VAL A 135 16.23 -7.63 7.97
N GLU A 136 15.42 -6.91 8.75
CA GLU A 136 13.97 -6.84 8.53
C GLU A 136 13.61 -6.21 7.19
N GLN A 137 14.35 -5.20 6.74
CA GLN A 137 14.09 -4.54 5.44
C GLN A 137 14.11 -5.49 4.24
N GLN A 138 14.85 -6.60 4.32
CA GLN A 138 14.85 -7.62 3.26
C GLN A 138 13.51 -8.35 3.16
N GLU A 139 12.75 -8.37 4.26
CA GLU A 139 11.46 -9.04 4.42
C GLU A 139 10.28 -8.08 4.34
N ILE A 140 10.51 -6.80 4.05
CA ILE A 140 9.50 -5.76 3.95
C ILE A 140 9.48 -5.21 2.51
N PRO A 141 8.30 -5.00 1.89
CA PRO A 141 8.20 -4.35 0.59
C PRO A 141 8.62 -2.88 0.70
N ALA A 142 9.28 -2.34 -0.34
CA ALA A 142 9.71 -0.95 -0.36
C ALA A 142 8.51 0.01 -0.17
N TRP A 143 7.32 -0.44 -0.54
CA TRP A 143 6.06 0.29 -0.36
C TRP A 143 5.80 0.77 1.06
N GLU A 144 6.23 0.01 2.09
CA GLU A 144 6.08 0.43 3.49
C GLU A 144 6.69 1.82 3.72
N ALA A 145 7.94 2.03 3.27
CA ALA A 145 8.67 3.27 3.51
C ALA A 145 8.08 4.48 2.75
N HIS A 146 7.41 4.24 1.63
CA HIS A 146 6.88 5.30 0.76
C HIS A 146 5.43 5.67 1.08
N TRP A 147 4.58 4.69 1.38
CA TRP A 147 3.15 4.90 1.54
C TRP A 147 2.71 5.00 3.00
N LEU A 148 3.21 4.12 3.87
CA LEU A 148 2.71 4.02 5.25
C LEU A 148 2.85 5.34 6.03
N PRO A 149 3.97 6.09 5.97
CA PRO A 149 4.07 7.37 6.68
C PRO A 149 3.00 8.39 6.27
N ALA A 150 2.71 8.49 4.97
CA ALA A 150 1.71 9.42 4.46
C ALA A 150 0.28 9.00 4.82
N PHE A 151 0.01 7.69 4.78
CA PHE A 151 -1.25 7.10 5.23
C PHE A 151 -1.49 7.39 6.72
N LEU A 152 -0.54 7.06 7.60
CA LEU A 152 -0.69 7.25 9.05
C LEU A 152 -0.81 8.73 9.45
N ALA A 153 -0.24 9.65 8.66
CA ALA A 153 -0.40 11.09 8.86
C ALA A 153 -1.79 11.63 8.44
N GLY A 154 -2.71 10.78 7.98
CA GLY A 154 -4.03 11.18 7.49
C GLY A 154 -3.99 11.89 6.13
N ARG A 155 -2.83 11.95 5.47
CA ARG A 155 -2.63 12.64 4.18
C ARG A 155 -2.83 11.71 2.97
N GLY A 156 -3.31 10.49 3.21
CA GLY A 156 -3.30 9.39 2.25
C GLY A 156 -4.65 8.95 1.68
N GLN A 157 -5.78 9.56 2.04
CA GLN A 157 -7.08 9.22 1.44
C GLN A 157 -7.76 10.47 0.86
N GLY A 158 -7.47 10.73 -0.42
CA GLY A 158 -8.50 11.26 -1.29
C GLY A 158 -9.61 10.22 -1.37
N ARG A 159 -10.78 10.57 -0.81
CA ARG A 159 -12.06 9.87 -1.00
C ARG A 159 -12.20 9.45 -2.46
N VAL A 160 -12.26 8.15 -2.72
CA VAL A 160 -12.78 7.60 -3.98
C VAL A 160 -13.99 6.75 -3.62
N GLY A 161 -15.17 7.24 -4.02
CA GLY A 161 -16.31 6.40 -4.39
C GLY A 161 -17.36 6.11 -3.33
N SER A 162 -18.33 7.01 -3.21
CA SER A 162 -19.74 6.66 -3.46
C SER A 162 -20.27 7.63 -4.50
#